data_AF-A0A1C6CCL4-F1
#
_entry.id   AF-A0A1C6CCL4-F1
#
_cell.length_a   1.000
_cell.length_b   1.000
_cell.length_c   1.000
_cell.angle_alpha   90.00
_cell.angle_beta   90.00
_cell.angle_gamma   90.00
#
_symmetry.space_group_name_H-M   'P 1'
#
loop_
_entity.id
_entity.type
_entity.pdbx_description
1 polymer ?
#
loop_
_entity_poly.entity_id
_entity_poly.type
_entity_poly.pdbx_seq_one_letter_code
_entity_poly.pdbx_strand_id
1 'polypeptide(L)'
;MSGKHAVKSSKKSLIIIICVVVLVAVIAGAVILFMNLSGKNNNSATTVPTVAASTTADNTNSTQNVSDSVSETTQPATKSGEASQEPTEQGYTAETSSNDSEIVVPTISGEKQKPKFSATLIPYYAKDENSSEEYSLRDLFGSAYSGGGFTFNEDGTFIDGITSASANSGAYIVEGDSVVITYSNDKNVIAAVTEWNGDVPAEITVNYGGIIVSFK
;
A
#
# COMPACT_ATOMS: atom_id res chain seq x y z
N MET A 1 2.04 12.79 -80.26
CA MET A 1 3.28 12.47 -79.51
C MET A 1 2.89 11.69 -78.27
N SER A 2 3.30 10.42 -78.16
CA SER A 2 2.94 9.53 -77.05
C SER A 2 4.00 9.64 -75.95
N GLY A 3 3.64 10.28 -74.84
CA GLY A 3 4.50 10.40 -73.66
C GLY A 3 4.35 9.18 -72.76
N LYS A 4 5.37 8.32 -72.75
CA LYS A 4 5.51 7.24 -71.76
C LYS A 4 5.90 7.84 -70.41
N HIS A 5 5.03 7.73 -69.42
CA HIS A 5 5.37 8.05 -68.03
C HIS A 5 6.28 6.94 -67.46
N ALA A 6 7.56 7.27 -67.25
CA ALA A 6 8.45 6.45 -66.44
C ALA A 6 8.14 6.70 -64.96
N VAL A 7 7.50 5.73 -64.29
CA VAL A 7 7.30 5.76 -62.84
C VAL A 7 8.65 5.68 -62.15
N LYS A 8 9.05 6.77 -61.49
CA LYS A 8 10.24 6.81 -60.63
C LYS A 8 9.99 5.95 -59.39
N SER A 9 10.62 4.77 -59.35
CA SER A 9 10.72 3.93 -58.15
C SER A 9 11.48 4.69 -57.05
N SER A 10 10.78 5.02 -55.96
CA SER A 10 11.34 5.68 -54.80
C SER A 10 11.92 4.64 -53.84
N LYS A 11 13.25 4.47 -53.89
CA LYS A 11 14.03 3.53 -53.04
C LYS A 11 13.78 3.68 -51.53
N LYS A 12 13.23 4.82 -51.09
CA LYS A 12 12.86 5.11 -49.70
C LYS A 12 11.71 4.24 -49.19
N SER A 13 10.75 3.87 -50.07
CA SER A 13 9.62 3.01 -49.68
C SER A 13 10.06 1.57 -49.42
N LEU A 14 11.02 1.07 -50.22
CA LEU A 14 11.53 -0.31 -50.08
C LEU A 14 12.26 -0.53 -48.75
N ILE A 15 13.06 0.44 -48.29
CA ILE A 15 13.77 0.37 -47.00
C ILE A 15 12.77 0.27 -45.84
N ILE A 16 11.68 1.05 -45.89
CA ILE A 16 10.66 1.08 -44.83
C ILE A 16 9.94 -0.27 -44.77
N ILE A 17 9.57 -0.83 -45.93
CA ILE A 17 8.92 -2.14 -46.01
C ILE A 17 9.83 -3.24 -45.45
N ILE A 18 11.12 -3.23 -45.78
CA ILE A 18 12.09 -4.21 -45.26
C ILE A 18 12.21 -4.09 -43.72
N CYS A 19 12.28 -2.87 -43.18
CA CYS A 19 12.37 -2.66 -41.73
C CYS A 19 11.15 -3.20 -40.99
N VAL A 20 9.95 -3.01 -41.54
CA VAL A 20 8.70 -3.52 -40.95
C VAL A 20 8.69 -5.06 -40.98
N VAL A 21 9.10 -5.68 -42.08
CA VAL A 21 9.17 -7.15 -42.18
C VAL A 21 10.16 -7.75 -41.18
N VAL A 22 11.32 -7.11 -40.98
CA VAL A 22 12.32 -7.55 -40.00
C VAL A 22 11.80 -7.43 -38.57
N LEU A 23 11.13 -6.33 -38.23
CA LEU A 23 10.53 -6.13 -36.91
C LEU A 23 9.50 -7.22 -36.57
N VAL A 24 8.61 -7.55 -37.53
CA VAL A 24 7.60 -8.59 -37.33
C VAL A 24 8.24 -9.97 -37.12
N ALA A 25 9.31 -10.29 -37.85
CA ALA A 25 10.02 -11.56 -37.71
C ALA A 25 10.72 -11.71 -36.35
N VAL A 26 11.30 -10.62 -35.82
CA VAL A 26 11.94 -10.60 -34.50
C VAL A 26 10.92 -10.83 -33.38
N ILE A 27 9.76 -10.16 -33.46
CA ILE A 27 8.69 -10.31 -32.48
C ILE A 27 8.12 -11.74 -32.50
N ALA A 28 7.86 -12.29 -33.68
CA ALA A 28 7.38 -13.67 -33.81
C ALA A 28 8.40 -14.69 -33.27
N GLY A 29 9.69 -14.50 -33.53
CA GLY A 29 10.76 -15.33 -32.99
C GLY A 29 10.83 -15.30 -31.46
N ALA A 30 10.68 -14.11 -30.85
CA ALA A 30 10.67 -13.96 -29.40
C ALA A 30 9.47 -14.65 -28.74
N VAL A 31 8.28 -14.57 -29.34
CA VAL A 31 7.07 -15.23 -28.83
C VAL A 31 7.23 -16.76 -28.87
N ILE A 32 7.72 -17.31 -29.98
CA ILE A 32 7.95 -18.77 -30.10
C ILE A 32 9.00 -19.24 -29.09
N LEU A 33 10.06 -18.48 -28.87
CA LEU A 33 11.08 -18.78 -27.86
C LEU A 33 10.48 -18.79 -26.44
N PHE A 34 9.64 -17.81 -26.11
CA PHE A 34 9.00 -17.71 -24.80
C PHE A 34 8.01 -18.85 -24.54
N MET A 35 7.25 -19.26 -25.57
CA MET A 35 6.37 -20.41 -25.50
C MET A 35 7.13 -21.73 -25.34
N ASN A 36 8.30 -21.87 -25.98
CA ASN A 36 9.15 -23.07 -25.83
C ASN A 36 9.91 -23.14 -24.49
N LEU A 37 10.17 -22.01 -23.84
CA LEU A 37 10.81 -21.96 -22.51
C LEU A 37 9.83 -22.21 -21.35
N SER A 38 8.52 -22.10 -21.61
CA SER A 38 7.47 -22.32 -20.59
C SER A 38 7.16 -23.81 -20.33
N GLY A 39 7.94 -24.73 -20.92
CA GLY A 39 7.71 -26.17 -20.85
C GLY A 39 8.72 -26.96 -20.00
N LYS A 40 8.86 -26.66 -18.70
CA LYS A 40 9.40 -27.62 -17.71
C LYS A 40 9.23 -27.13 -16.26
N ASN A 41 8.16 -27.54 -15.59
CA ASN A 41 8.16 -27.63 -14.13
C ASN A 41 7.79 -29.06 -13.71
N ASN A 42 8.80 -29.83 -13.33
CA ASN A 42 8.61 -31.15 -12.76
C ASN A 42 8.31 -30.94 -11.28
N ASN A 43 7.05 -30.91 -10.87
CA ASN A 43 6.72 -31.23 -9.49
C ASN A 43 6.18 -32.67 -9.45
N SER A 44 6.97 -33.56 -8.85
CA SER A 44 6.47 -34.88 -8.46
C SER A 44 5.53 -34.65 -7.28
N ALA A 45 4.23 -34.64 -7.54
CA ALA A 45 3.22 -34.63 -6.49
C ALA A 45 3.24 -36.00 -5.80
N THR A 46 3.88 -36.08 -4.64
CA THR A 46 3.73 -37.21 -3.71
C THR A 46 2.37 -37.06 -3.03
N THR A 47 1.43 -37.93 -3.39
CA THR A 47 0.13 -38.07 -2.73
C THR A 47 0.31 -38.86 -1.43
N VAL A 48 0.08 -38.21 -0.28
CA VAL A 48 -0.09 -38.89 1.01
C VAL A 48 -1.59 -39.03 1.27
N PRO A 49 -2.11 -40.22 1.59
CA PRO A 49 -3.55 -40.42 1.77
C PRO A 49 -4.02 -39.80 3.09
N THR A 50 -5.06 -38.97 3.01
CA THR A 50 -5.83 -38.50 4.18
C THR A 50 -6.77 -39.62 4.62
N VAL A 51 -6.50 -40.18 5.81
CA VAL A 51 -7.41 -41.09 6.50
C VAL A 51 -8.42 -40.25 7.28
N ALA A 52 -9.70 -40.37 6.90
CA ALA A 52 -10.81 -39.79 7.62
C ALA A 52 -11.06 -40.58 8.91
N ALA A 53 -10.88 -39.93 10.06
CA ALA A 53 -11.38 -40.41 11.35
C ALA A 53 -12.53 -39.52 11.79
N SER A 54 -13.74 -40.07 11.69
CA SER A 54 -14.97 -39.53 12.26
C SER A 54 -14.86 -39.54 13.79
N THR A 55 -15.03 -38.38 14.43
CA THR A 55 -15.24 -38.29 15.88
C THR A 55 -16.69 -37.97 16.14
N THR A 56 -17.39 -38.95 16.73
CA THR A 56 -18.74 -38.83 17.29
C THR A 56 -18.70 -37.87 18.48
N ALA A 57 -19.48 -36.81 18.44
CA ALA A 57 -19.77 -35.97 19.59
C ALA A 57 -21.01 -36.52 20.30
N ASP A 58 -20.80 -37.19 21.43
CA ASP A 58 -21.82 -37.38 22.46
C ASP A 58 -22.00 -36.05 23.20
N ASN A 59 -23.22 -35.50 23.17
CA ASN A 59 -23.60 -34.40 24.04
C ASN A 59 -24.85 -34.80 24.83
N THR A 60 -24.65 -35.11 26.11
CA THR A 60 -25.71 -35.25 27.12
C THR A 60 -25.35 -34.32 28.27
N ASN A 61 -26.14 -33.27 28.49
CA ASN A 61 -27.00 -33.14 29.66
C ASN A 61 -27.74 -31.80 29.63
N SER A 62 -29.05 -31.86 29.89
CA SER A 62 -29.93 -30.71 30.10
C SER A 62 -30.30 -30.63 31.58
N THR A 63 -30.89 -29.50 31.99
CA THR A 63 -31.48 -29.17 33.31
C THR A 63 -30.43 -28.70 34.34
N GLN A 64 -30.56 -27.58 35.07
CA GLN A 64 -31.75 -27.00 35.67
C GLN A 64 -31.48 -25.55 36.15
N ASN A 65 -32.44 -24.66 35.90
CA ASN A 65 -32.58 -23.32 36.51
C ASN A 65 -33.34 -23.43 37.84
N VAL A 66 -32.96 -22.71 38.91
CA VAL A 66 -33.85 -22.09 39.94
C VAL A 66 -33.04 -21.06 40.76
N SER A 67 -33.75 -20.01 41.14
CA SER A 67 -33.39 -18.65 41.51
C SER A 67 -33.04 -18.35 42.99
N ASP A 68 -32.73 -17.05 43.19
CA ASP A 68 -33.08 -16.15 44.31
C ASP A 68 -32.07 -15.92 45.46
N SER A 69 -31.52 -14.70 45.53
CA SER A 69 -31.73 -13.81 46.69
C SER A 69 -31.25 -12.38 46.41
N VAL A 70 -31.98 -11.44 47.02
CA VAL A 70 -32.04 -9.99 46.82
C VAL A 70 -31.30 -9.26 47.98
N SER A 71 -31.05 -7.96 47.77
CA SER A 71 -30.67 -6.90 48.73
C SER A 71 -29.16 -6.68 48.93
N GLU A 72 -28.59 -5.47 48.98
CA GLU A 72 -29.12 -4.10 49.09
C GLU A 72 -28.00 -3.08 48.75
N THR A 73 -28.41 -1.88 48.33
CA THR A 73 -27.65 -0.65 48.05
C THR A 73 -27.02 0.02 49.29
N THR A 74 -25.89 0.75 49.13
CA THR A 74 -25.68 2.18 49.53
C THR A 74 -24.24 2.65 49.21
N GLN A 75 -24.14 3.93 48.81
CA GLN A 75 -23.02 4.70 48.23
C GLN A 75 -22.10 5.36 49.32
N PRO A 76 -21.25 6.37 49.00
CA PRO A 76 -19.79 6.33 48.82
C PRO A 76 -18.96 6.89 50.00
N ALA A 77 -17.63 6.75 49.94
CA ALA A 77 -16.68 7.51 50.76
C ALA A 77 -15.68 8.32 49.93
N THR A 78 -15.29 9.45 50.52
CA THR A 78 -14.75 10.68 49.93
C THR A 78 -13.22 10.77 49.97
N LYS A 79 -12.66 11.39 48.92
CA LYS A 79 -11.45 12.26 48.79
C LYS A 79 -10.45 12.36 49.97
N SER A 80 -9.16 12.20 49.67
CA SER A 80 -8.08 13.21 49.85
C SER A 80 -6.70 12.54 49.95
N GLY A 81 -5.68 13.12 49.30
CA GLY A 81 -4.28 12.83 49.64
C GLY A 81 -3.31 12.82 48.46
N GLU A 82 -2.90 14.00 48.04
CA GLU A 82 -1.75 14.27 47.18
C GLU A 82 -0.45 13.88 47.92
N ALA A 83 0.40 13.09 47.27
CA ALA A 83 1.82 12.98 47.64
C ALA A 83 2.62 12.64 46.38
N SER A 84 3.22 13.68 45.83
CA SER A 84 4.31 13.66 44.87
C SER A 84 5.42 12.70 45.32
N GLN A 85 5.79 11.77 44.44
CA GLN A 85 7.13 11.18 44.40
C GLN A 85 7.58 11.10 42.95
N GLU A 86 8.43 12.05 42.60
CA GLU A 86 9.35 12.08 41.47
C GLU A 86 10.21 10.80 41.45
N PRO A 87 10.20 10.01 40.36
CA PRO A 87 11.25 9.02 40.13
C PRO A 87 12.47 9.75 39.56
N THR A 88 13.52 9.75 40.39
CA THR A 88 14.87 10.26 40.14
C THR A 88 15.41 9.82 38.77
N GLU A 89 15.92 10.79 38.02
CA GLU A 89 16.77 10.58 36.85
C GLU A 89 17.96 9.68 37.23
N GLN A 90 17.93 8.43 36.77
CA GLN A 90 19.14 7.65 36.58
C GLN A 90 19.41 7.61 35.08
N GLY A 91 20.43 8.37 34.69
CA GLY A 91 20.95 8.44 33.35
C GLY A 91 21.31 7.07 32.82
N TYR A 92 20.48 6.57 31.91
CA TYR A 92 20.95 5.77 30.80
C TYR A 92 21.08 6.77 29.65
N THR A 93 22.29 7.29 29.45
CA THR A 93 22.69 7.69 28.10
C THR A 93 22.73 6.38 27.31
N ALA A 94 21.56 5.96 26.81
CA ALA A 94 21.55 5.17 25.61
C ALA A 94 22.17 6.10 24.57
N GLU A 95 23.43 5.86 24.23
CA GLU A 95 23.93 6.30 22.94
C GLU A 95 23.11 5.53 21.90
N THR A 96 21.90 6.01 21.63
CA THR A 96 21.33 5.87 20.30
C THR A 96 22.35 6.54 19.43
N SER A 97 23.20 5.73 18.80
CA SER A 97 23.98 6.10 17.64
C SER A 97 22.97 6.65 16.64
N SER A 98 22.73 7.95 16.75
CA SER A 98 21.93 8.75 15.86
C SER A 98 22.80 8.85 14.62
N ASN A 99 22.85 7.76 13.86
CA ASN A 99 22.97 7.89 12.43
C ASN A 99 21.62 8.49 12.01
N ASP A 100 21.44 9.78 12.31
CA ASP A 100 20.38 10.64 11.82
C ASP A 100 20.62 10.78 10.31
N SER A 101 20.39 9.65 9.64
CA SER A 101 20.45 9.56 8.20
C SER A 101 19.17 10.22 7.76
N GLU A 102 19.28 11.51 7.44
CA GLU A 102 18.20 12.28 6.86
C GLU A 102 17.56 11.46 5.73
N ILE A 103 16.26 11.19 5.83
CA ILE A 103 15.54 10.43 4.81
C ILE A 103 15.44 11.31 3.57
N VAL A 104 16.19 10.95 2.52
CA VAL A 104 16.18 11.66 1.25
C VAL A 104 15.00 11.20 0.41
N VAL A 105 14.09 12.12 0.10
CA VAL A 105 12.95 11.85 -0.78
C VAL A 105 13.34 12.16 -2.23
N PRO A 106 13.17 11.21 -3.18
CA PRO A 106 13.50 11.45 -4.58
C PRO A 106 12.49 12.39 -5.26
N THR A 107 13.00 13.24 -6.16
CA THR A 107 12.19 14.04 -7.09
C THR A 107 11.79 13.18 -8.29
N ILE A 108 10.55 13.33 -8.78
CA ILE A 108 9.96 12.47 -9.83
C ILE A 108 9.70 13.19 -11.16
N SER A 109 9.46 14.51 -11.16
CA SER A 109 8.99 15.22 -12.38
C SER A 109 9.88 16.38 -12.83
N GLY A 110 10.91 16.75 -12.04
CA GLY A 110 11.65 18.00 -12.28
C GLY A 110 10.76 19.26 -12.18
N GLU A 111 9.53 19.09 -11.72
CA GLU A 111 8.60 20.14 -11.38
C GLU A 111 9.08 20.88 -10.14
N LYS A 112 8.56 22.09 -9.94
CA LYS A 112 8.83 22.83 -8.71
C LYS A 112 8.13 22.15 -7.55
N GLN A 113 8.85 21.95 -6.46
CA GLN A 113 8.26 21.50 -5.22
C GLN A 113 7.22 22.52 -4.74
N LYS A 114 6.05 22.01 -4.36
CA LYS A 114 5.00 22.78 -3.67
C LYS A 114 5.34 22.85 -2.16
N PRO A 115 4.73 23.78 -1.40
CA PRO A 115 4.89 23.82 0.06
C PRO A 115 4.51 22.49 0.71
N LYS A 116 5.17 22.19 1.83
CA LYS A 116 4.77 21.11 2.74
C LYS A 116 3.49 21.52 3.49
N PHE A 117 2.79 20.53 4.03
CA PHE A 117 1.51 20.73 4.70
C PHE A 117 1.36 19.84 5.93
N SER A 118 0.38 20.15 6.78
CA SER A 118 -0.07 19.24 7.85
C SER A 118 -1.47 18.73 7.54
N ALA A 119 -1.66 17.42 7.47
CA ALA A 119 -2.96 16.79 7.29
C ALA A 119 -2.94 15.32 7.71
N THR A 120 -4.08 14.81 8.16
CA THR A 120 -4.30 13.37 8.30
C THR A 120 -5.34 12.94 7.29
N LEU A 121 -4.98 12.00 6.41
CA LEU A 121 -5.84 11.47 5.35
C LEU A 121 -6.09 9.98 5.61
N ILE A 122 -7.36 9.63 5.84
CA ILE A 122 -7.81 8.30 6.25
C ILE A 122 -8.33 7.55 5.01
N PRO A 123 -7.92 6.28 4.79
CA PRO A 123 -8.45 5.49 3.70
C PRO A 123 -9.95 5.25 3.90
N TYR A 124 -10.74 5.48 2.86
CA TYR A 124 -12.20 5.31 2.94
C TYR A 124 -12.78 4.47 1.80
N TYR A 125 -12.03 4.30 0.72
CA TYR A 125 -12.49 3.60 -0.48
C TYR A 125 -11.33 2.89 -1.16
N ALA A 126 -11.58 1.68 -1.67
CA ALA A 126 -10.60 0.93 -2.46
C ALA A 126 -11.29 0.24 -3.63
N LYS A 127 -10.66 0.26 -4.80
CA LYS A 127 -11.14 -0.42 -6.00
C LYS A 127 -9.99 -0.99 -6.82
N ASP A 128 -10.27 -2.00 -7.62
CA ASP A 128 -9.35 -2.44 -8.66
C ASP A 128 -9.03 -1.29 -9.63
N GLU A 129 -7.78 -1.17 -10.04
CA GLU A 129 -7.33 -0.13 -10.98
C GLU A 129 -7.95 -0.30 -12.37
N ASN A 130 -8.20 -1.54 -12.79
CA ASN A 130 -8.61 -1.89 -14.15
C ASN A 130 -10.11 -2.20 -14.25
N SER A 131 -10.85 -2.16 -13.14
CA SER A 131 -12.27 -2.45 -13.11
C SER A 131 -13.02 -1.54 -12.14
N SER A 132 -14.30 -1.84 -11.92
CA SER A 132 -15.15 -1.15 -10.93
C SER A 132 -15.39 -1.99 -9.68
N GLU A 133 -14.65 -3.10 -9.53
CA GLU A 133 -14.74 -3.95 -8.36
C GLU A 133 -14.17 -3.23 -7.14
N GLU A 134 -14.97 -3.16 -6.08
CA GLU A 134 -14.62 -2.51 -4.83
C GLU A 134 -14.04 -3.52 -3.84
N TYR A 135 -13.05 -3.07 -3.06
CA TYR A 135 -12.40 -3.87 -2.04
C TYR A 135 -12.71 -3.31 -0.66
N SER A 136 -13.02 -4.20 0.28
CA SER A 136 -13.05 -3.84 1.69
C SER A 136 -11.64 -3.48 2.15
N LEU A 137 -11.49 -2.35 2.85
CA LEU A 137 -10.22 -1.95 3.47
C LEU A 137 -9.72 -3.01 4.47
N ARG A 138 -10.64 -3.74 5.12
CA ARG A 138 -10.31 -4.87 6.00
C ARG A 138 -9.71 -6.05 5.25
N ASP A 139 -10.19 -6.32 4.04
CA ASP A 139 -9.68 -7.44 3.24
C ASP A 139 -8.34 -7.06 2.60
N LEU A 140 -8.20 -5.80 2.15
CA LEU A 140 -6.97 -5.29 1.56
C LEU A 140 -5.81 -5.22 2.56
N PHE A 141 -6.04 -4.63 3.74
CA PHE A 141 -5.00 -4.40 4.74
C PHE A 141 -4.99 -5.45 5.87
N GLY A 142 -5.96 -6.38 5.86
CA GLY A 142 -6.05 -7.51 6.77
C GLY A 142 -6.40 -7.14 8.22
N SER A 143 -6.10 -8.06 9.13
CA SER A 143 -6.30 -7.88 10.58
C SER A 143 -5.44 -6.77 11.19
N ALA A 144 -4.33 -6.40 10.54
CA ALA A 144 -3.41 -5.38 11.00
C ALA A 144 -3.89 -3.94 10.72
N TYR A 145 -4.90 -3.75 9.87
CA TYR A 145 -5.48 -2.42 9.67
C TYR A 145 -5.96 -1.87 11.02
N SER A 146 -5.65 -0.62 11.32
CA SER A 146 -5.94 0.02 12.60
C SER A 146 -7.15 0.96 12.53
N GLY A 147 -7.58 1.31 11.30
CA GLY A 147 -8.52 2.41 11.06
C GLY A 147 -7.84 3.79 10.97
N GLY A 148 -6.52 3.86 11.08
CA GLY A 148 -5.73 5.07 10.87
C GLY A 148 -5.44 5.33 9.39
N GLY A 149 -4.67 6.39 9.12
CA GLY A 149 -4.31 6.84 7.78
C GLY A 149 -2.91 7.42 7.72
N PHE A 150 -2.62 8.15 6.64
CA PHE A 150 -1.39 8.93 6.56
C PHE A 150 -1.53 10.22 7.36
N THR A 151 -0.53 10.54 8.17
CA THR A 151 -0.39 11.85 8.82
C THR A 151 0.87 12.51 8.28
N PHE A 152 0.69 13.61 7.59
CA PHE A 152 1.74 14.47 7.05
C PHE A 152 1.96 15.64 8.00
N ASN A 153 3.21 15.99 8.24
CA ASN A 153 3.60 17.14 9.05
C ASN A 153 4.24 18.22 8.17
N GLU A 154 4.12 19.47 8.59
CA GLU A 154 4.64 20.63 7.84
C GLU A 154 6.17 20.64 7.73
N ASP A 155 6.88 19.93 8.62
CA ASP A 155 8.33 19.74 8.54
C ASP A 155 8.76 18.78 7.41
N GLY A 156 7.82 18.08 6.78
CA GLY A 156 8.07 17.12 5.71
C GLY A 156 8.24 15.69 6.19
N THR A 157 8.01 15.41 7.47
CA THR A 157 7.89 14.05 7.98
C THR A 157 6.48 13.52 7.76
N PHE A 158 6.33 12.20 7.69
CA PHE A 158 5.02 11.56 7.70
C PHE A 158 5.01 10.31 8.59
N ILE A 159 3.80 9.94 8.99
CA ILE A 159 3.48 8.71 9.71
C ILE A 159 2.42 7.98 8.90
N ASP A 160 2.65 6.70 8.61
CA ASP A 160 1.64 5.79 8.10
C ASP A 160 1.05 5.01 9.29
N GLY A 161 -0.14 5.45 9.69
CA GLY A 161 -0.92 4.82 10.74
C GLY A 161 -1.94 3.80 10.21
N ILE A 162 -1.91 3.41 8.93
CA ILE A 162 -2.90 2.49 8.34
C ILE A 162 -2.85 1.15 9.06
N THR A 163 -1.66 0.60 9.28
CA THR A 163 -1.48 -0.67 9.99
C THR A 163 -0.83 -0.48 11.35
N SER A 164 -1.09 -1.37 12.30
CA SER A 164 -0.50 -1.31 13.65
C SER A 164 1.00 -1.68 13.72
N ALA A 165 1.73 -1.64 12.60
CA ALA A 165 3.14 -2.00 12.54
C ALA A 165 4.02 -0.86 13.10
N SER A 166 5.08 -1.22 13.83
CA SER A 166 5.90 -0.27 14.59
C SER A 166 6.94 0.52 13.79
N ALA A 167 6.85 0.56 12.45
CA ALA A 167 7.92 1.09 11.58
C ALA A 167 7.46 1.93 10.38
N ASN A 168 6.26 2.50 10.43
CA ASN A 168 5.68 3.18 9.28
C ASN A 168 5.77 4.70 9.45
N SER A 169 6.98 5.24 9.25
CA SER A 169 7.23 6.67 9.19
C SER A 169 8.28 6.98 8.13
N GLY A 170 8.42 8.24 7.76
CA GLY A 170 9.52 8.71 6.94
C GLY A 170 9.38 10.17 6.55
N ALA A 171 9.78 10.50 5.32
CA ALA A 171 9.70 11.86 4.80
C ALA A 171 8.88 11.93 3.51
N TYR A 172 8.41 13.12 3.17
CA TYR A 172 7.70 13.38 1.93
C TYR A 172 8.05 14.74 1.32
N ILE A 173 7.81 14.85 0.02
CA ILE A 173 7.75 16.11 -0.72
C ILE A 173 6.47 16.17 -1.56
N VAL A 174 6.15 17.35 -2.05
CA VAL A 174 5.01 17.58 -2.95
C VAL A 174 5.54 18.10 -4.27
N GLU A 175 5.25 17.39 -5.36
CA GLU A 175 5.63 17.78 -6.72
C GLU A 175 4.40 17.68 -7.63
N GLY A 176 4.01 18.81 -8.21
CA GLY A 176 2.80 18.85 -9.04
C GLY A 176 1.57 18.37 -8.27
N ASP A 177 0.88 17.38 -8.82
CA ASP A 177 -0.26 16.70 -8.19
C ASP A 177 0.15 15.36 -7.57
N SER A 178 1.37 15.26 -7.07
CA SER A 178 1.88 14.06 -6.41
C SER A 178 2.50 14.39 -5.05
N VAL A 179 2.21 13.54 -4.07
CA VAL A 179 2.93 13.46 -2.81
C VAL A 179 3.89 12.28 -2.92
N VAL A 180 5.19 12.55 -2.92
CA VAL A 180 6.22 11.50 -2.97
C VAL A 180 6.65 11.20 -1.55
N ILE A 181 6.55 9.94 -1.16
CA ILE A 181 6.73 9.47 0.20
C ILE A 181 7.88 8.47 0.22
N THR A 182 8.84 8.66 1.11
CA THR A 182 9.95 7.72 1.36
C THR A 182 9.89 7.27 2.80
N TYR A 183 9.63 5.99 3.00
CA TYR A 183 9.64 5.36 4.31
C TYR A 183 11.07 5.26 4.84
N SER A 184 11.21 5.14 6.15
CA SER A 184 12.50 4.97 6.84
C SER A 184 13.25 3.68 6.48
N ASN A 185 12.61 2.78 5.72
CA ASN A 185 13.20 1.57 5.17
C ASN A 185 13.43 1.66 3.64
N ASP A 186 13.54 2.89 3.12
CA ASP A 186 13.81 3.25 1.73
C ASP A 186 12.75 2.80 0.70
N LYS A 187 11.59 2.31 1.16
CA LYS A 187 10.44 2.09 0.27
C LYS A 187 9.85 3.43 -0.13
N ASN A 188 9.52 3.56 -1.41
CA ASN A 188 8.91 4.77 -1.96
C ASN A 188 7.45 4.51 -2.34
N VAL A 189 6.59 5.49 -2.07
CA VAL A 189 5.18 5.51 -2.46
C VAL A 189 4.90 6.84 -3.13
N ILE A 190 4.14 6.82 -4.21
CA ILE A 190 3.65 8.04 -4.87
C ILE A 190 2.14 8.05 -4.68
N ALA A 191 1.64 9.09 -4.02
CA ALA A 191 0.22 9.36 -3.92
C ALA A 191 -0.16 10.45 -4.93
N ALA A 192 -1.16 10.19 -5.75
CA ALA A 192 -1.71 11.20 -6.65
C ALA A 192 -2.76 12.04 -5.91
N VAL A 193 -2.61 13.36 -5.94
CA VAL A 193 -3.59 14.29 -5.38
C VAL A 193 -4.74 14.45 -6.34
N THR A 194 -5.94 14.09 -5.92
CA THR A 194 -7.16 14.17 -6.75
C THR A 194 -8.02 15.37 -6.38
N GLU A 195 -7.87 15.92 -5.18
CA GLU A 195 -8.56 17.11 -4.73
C GLU A 195 -7.66 17.95 -3.81
N TRP A 196 -7.69 19.27 -3.98
CA TRP A 196 -6.94 20.25 -3.18
C TRP A 196 -7.89 21.14 -2.38
N ASN A 197 -7.53 21.45 -1.14
CA ASN A 197 -8.13 22.51 -0.34
C ASN A 197 -7.06 23.57 -0.02
N GLY A 198 -6.94 24.56 -0.90
CA GLY A 198 -5.78 25.47 -0.90
C GLY A 198 -4.51 24.71 -1.26
N ASP A 199 -3.47 24.85 -0.44
CA ASP A 199 -2.18 24.17 -0.61
C ASP A 199 -2.11 22.80 0.10
N VAL A 200 -3.22 22.34 0.69
CA VAL A 200 -3.31 21.06 1.41
C VAL A 200 -4.13 20.07 0.58
N PRO A 201 -3.65 18.84 0.33
CA PRO A 201 -4.46 17.80 -0.30
C PRO A 201 -5.71 17.50 0.52
N ALA A 202 -6.87 17.53 -0.13
CA ALA A 202 -8.14 17.11 0.46
C ALA A 202 -8.47 15.65 0.11
N GLU A 203 -8.00 15.18 -1.04
CA GLU A 203 -8.09 13.77 -1.41
C GLU A 203 -6.83 13.33 -2.15
N ILE A 204 -6.31 12.16 -1.76
CA ILE A 204 -5.22 11.49 -2.47
C ILE A 204 -5.61 10.06 -2.81
N THR A 205 -4.94 9.50 -3.81
CA THR A 205 -5.03 8.09 -4.17
C THR A 205 -3.66 7.45 -4.17
N VAL A 206 -3.58 6.20 -3.71
CA VAL A 206 -2.36 5.39 -3.70
C VAL A 206 -2.66 4.04 -4.34
N ASN A 207 -1.76 3.58 -5.22
CA ASN A 207 -1.86 2.26 -5.83
C ASN A 207 -1.12 1.22 -4.97
N TYR A 208 -1.88 0.30 -4.39
CA TYR A 208 -1.39 -0.86 -3.65
C TYR A 208 -1.47 -2.12 -4.51
N GLY A 209 -0.51 -2.28 -5.42
CA GLY A 209 -0.37 -3.51 -6.20
C GLY A 209 -1.54 -3.79 -7.16
N GLY A 210 -2.08 -2.74 -7.79
CA GLY A 210 -3.25 -2.80 -8.69
C GLY A 210 -4.56 -2.40 -8.03
N ILE A 211 -4.57 -2.11 -6.73
CA ILE A 211 -5.73 -1.61 -6.01
C ILE A 211 -5.54 -0.12 -5.71
N ILE A 212 -6.41 0.74 -6.26
CA ILE A 212 -6.42 2.17 -5.98
C ILE A 212 -7.17 2.40 -4.67
N VAL A 213 -6.48 2.96 -3.68
CA VAL A 213 -7.07 3.35 -2.40
C VAL A 213 -7.16 4.87 -2.32
N SER A 214 -8.35 5.38 -2.03
CA SER A 214 -8.61 6.81 -1.82
C SER A 214 -8.59 7.17 -0.33
N PHE A 215 -8.03 8.34 -0.02
CA PHE A 215 -7.86 8.88 1.33
C PHE A 215 -8.42 10.29 1.40
N LYS A 216 -9.11 10.64 2.51
CA LYS A 216 -9.68 11.96 2.81
C LYS A 216 -9.44 12.39 4.24
#